data_AF-J9YWS2-F1
#
_entry.id   AF-J9YWS2-F1
#
_cell.length_a   1.000
_cell.length_b   1.000
_cell.length_c   1.000
_cell.angle_alpha   90.00
_cell.angle_beta   90.00
_cell.angle_gamma   90.00
#
_symmetry.space_group_name_H-M   'P 1'
#
loop_
_entity.id
_entity.type
_entity.pdbx_description
1 polymer ?
#
loop_
_entity_poly.entity_id
_entity_poly.type
_entity_poly.pdbx_seq_one_letter_code
_entity_poly.pdbx_strand_id
1 'polypeptide(L)' 'MQSGLGKTNKWILEFETNDPTENPLMGWESSDDTLTELKLEFSSKELAIEYAKKNKIDFEIIEPRKRKIVKKSYADNFLK' A
#
# COMPACT_ATOMS: atom_id res chain seq x y z
N MET A 1 13.95 -5.60 -2.38
CA MET A 1 14.15 -4.27 -1.76
C MET A 1 14.73 -3.32 -2.81
N GLN A 2 14.15 -2.12 -2.98
CA GLN A 2 14.57 -1.16 -4.02
C GLN A 2 14.43 0.27 -3.50
N SER A 3 15.29 1.18 -3.98
CA SER A 3 15.26 2.63 -3.64
C SER A 3 14.45 3.49 -4.63
N GLY A 4 13.74 2.87 -5.58
CA GLY A 4 13.03 3.55 -6.65
C GLY A 4 11.68 4.12 -6.19
N LEU A 5 11.32 5.30 -6.71
CA LEU A 5 10.06 5.99 -6.40
C LEU A 5 8.94 5.71 -7.42
N GLY A 6 9.18 4.87 -8.44
CA GLY A 6 8.23 4.70 -9.55
C GLY A 6 6.85 4.18 -9.16
N LYS A 7 6.73 3.49 -8.02
CA LYS A 7 5.47 2.91 -7.54
C LYS A 7 4.75 3.76 -6.48
N THR A 8 5.23 4.97 -6.17
CA THR A 8 4.65 5.80 -5.08
C THR A 8 3.55 6.77 -5.52
N ASN A 9 3.25 6.84 -6.83
CA ASN A 9 2.35 7.86 -7.38
C ASN A 9 0.89 7.41 -7.51
N LYS A 10 0.56 6.21 -7.05
CA LYS A 10 -0.78 5.63 -7.16
C LYS A 10 -1.39 5.47 -5.77
N TRP A 11 -2.68 5.69 -5.68
CA TRP A 11 -3.49 5.34 -4.52
C TRP A 11 -4.00 3.91 -4.69
N ILE A 12 -3.96 3.12 -3.63
CA ILE A 12 -4.37 1.73 -3.67
C ILE A 12 -5.45 1.52 -2.62
N LEU A 13 -6.56 0.90 -3.03
CA LEU A 13 -7.57 0.38 -2.12
C LEU A 13 -7.37 -1.14 -2.07
N GLU A 14 -7.07 -1.64 -0.88
CA GLU A 14 -6.92 -3.06 -0.57
C GLU A 14 -7.88 -3.40 0.56
N PHE A 15 -8.42 -4.62 0.54
CA PHE A 15 -9.30 -5.12 1.58
C PHE A 15 -8.49 -5.84 2.66
N GLU A 16 -8.88 -5.67 3.91
CA GLU A 16 -8.32 -6.44 5.02
C GLU A 16 -8.99 -7.81 5.06
N THR A 17 -8.19 -8.87 5.06
CA THR A 17 -8.70 -10.25 5.19
C THR A 17 -8.76 -10.65 6.67
N ASN A 18 -9.77 -11.43 7.02
CA ASN A 18 -9.84 -12.09 8.32
C ASN A 18 -9.45 -13.56 8.14
N ASP A 19 -8.26 -13.89 8.64
CA ASP A 19 -7.78 -15.25 8.93
C ASP A 19 -7.69 -16.26 7.76
N PRO A 20 -6.54 -16.32 7.04
CA PRO A 20 -6.25 -17.45 6.17
C PRO A 20 -6.19 -18.75 6.99
N THR A 21 -6.86 -19.80 6.52
CA THR A 21 -6.87 -21.12 7.14
C THR A 21 -5.78 -21.99 6.54
N GLU A 22 -5.05 -22.74 7.37
CA GLU A 22 -4.05 -23.70 6.88
C GLU A 22 -4.70 -25.00 6.38
N ASN A 23 -4.30 -25.46 5.20
CA ASN A 23 -4.75 -26.76 4.69
C ASN A 23 -4.08 -27.89 5.51
N PRO A 24 -4.84 -28.79 6.16
CA PRO A 24 -4.28 -29.82 7.05
C PRO A 24 -3.36 -30.84 6.38
N LEU A 25 -3.45 -31.02 5.05
CA LEU A 25 -2.66 -32.02 4.32
C LEU A 25 -1.32 -31.47 3.86
N MET A 26 -1.35 -30.30 3.21
CA MET A 26 -0.18 -29.70 2.54
C MET A 26 0.40 -28.50 3.30
N GLY A 27 -0.31 -27.97 4.30
CA GLY A 27 0.10 -26.79 5.05
C GLY A 27 0.08 -25.49 4.24
N TRP A 28 -0.66 -25.44 3.13
CA TRP A 28 -0.78 -24.22 2.33
C TRP A 28 -1.81 -23.27 2.94
N GLU A 29 -1.56 -21.97 2.82
CA GLU A 29 -2.55 -20.95 3.13
C GLU A 29 -3.72 -21.08 2.14
N SER A 30 -4.90 -21.37 2.67
CA SER A 30 -6.16 -21.42 1.94
C SER A 30 -7.06 -20.32 2.49
N SER A 31 -7.73 -19.59 1.62
CA SER A 31 -8.71 -18.60 2.01
C SER A 31 -9.95 -18.76 1.14
N ASP A 32 -11.12 -18.68 1.77
CA ASP A 32 -12.41 -18.61 1.07
C ASP A 32 -12.73 -17.16 0.65
N ASP A 33 -11.95 -16.17 1.10
CA ASP A 33 -12.19 -14.76 0.83
C ASP A 33 -11.51 -14.28 -0.46
N THR A 34 -12.34 -14.03 -1.47
CA THR A 34 -11.94 -13.48 -2.78
C THR A 34 -11.53 -12.01 -2.75
N LEU A 35 -11.92 -11.26 -1.71
CA LEU A 35 -11.64 -9.82 -1.63
C LEU A 35 -10.15 -9.55 -1.38
N THR A 36 -9.44 -10.51 -0.81
CA THR A 36 -7.98 -10.46 -0.55
C THR A 36 -7.16 -10.25 -1.82
N GLU A 37 -7.65 -10.73 -2.97
CA GLU A 37 -6.95 -10.62 -4.25
C GLU A 37 -7.20 -9.27 -4.96
N LEU A 38 -8.20 -8.50 -4.50
CA LEU A 38 -8.58 -7.25 -5.13
C LEU A 38 -7.67 -6.11 -4.68
N LYS A 39 -6.86 -5.62 -5.63
CA LYS A 39 -6.08 -4.38 -5.50
C LYS A 39 -6.52 -3.39 -6.55
N LEU A 40 -7.18 -2.32 -6.11
CA LEU A 40 -7.68 -1.29 -7.01
C LEU A 40 -6.74 -0.09 -6.99
N GLU A 41 -6.18 0.25 -8.15
CA GLU A 41 -5.28 1.39 -8.32
C GLU A 41 -6.04 2.63 -8.80
N PHE A 42 -5.82 3.76 -8.13
CA PHE A 42 -6.40 5.06 -8.43
C PHE A 42 -5.32 6.12 -8.61
N SER A 43 -5.63 7.15 -9.40
CA SER A 43 -4.75 8.30 -9.62
C SER A 43 -4.85 9.36 -8.51
N SER A 44 -6.03 9.52 -7.90
CA SER A 44 -6.26 10.48 -6.80
C SER A 44 -6.92 9.84 -5.59
N LYS A 45 -6.73 10.50 -4.43
CA LYS A 45 -7.39 10.14 -3.17
C LYS A 45 -8.90 10.27 -3.28
N GLU A 46 -9.42 11.32 -3.94
CA GLU A 46 -10.87 11.52 -4.02
C GLU A 46 -11.56 10.39 -4.80
N LEU A 47 -10.96 9.92 -5.90
CA LEU A 47 -11.52 8.83 -6.69
C LEU A 47 -11.61 7.51 -5.91
N ALA A 48 -10.60 7.21 -5.10
CA ALA A 48 -10.62 6.04 -4.23
C ALA A 48 -11.73 6.15 -3.16
N ILE A 49 -11.89 7.34 -2.55
CA ILE A 49 -12.94 7.60 -1.55
C ILE A 49 -14.34 7.53 -2.17
N GLU A 50 -14.53 8.10 -3.37
CA GLU A 50 -15.81 8.07 -4.06
C GLU A 50 -16.21 6.63 -4.40
N TYR A 51 -15.26 5.82 -4.88
CA TYR A 51 -15.49 4.40 -5.12
C TYR A 51 -15.85 3.65 -3.84
N ALA A 52 -15.12 3.86 -2.75
CA ALA A 52 -15.41 3.21 -1.47
C ALA A 52 -16.82 3.58 -0.95
N LYS A 53 -17.17 4.87 -0.99
CA LYS A 53 -18.51 5.36 -0.60
C LYS A 53 -19.62 4.81 -1.48
N LYS A 54 -19.42 4.76 -2.80
CA LYS A 54 -20.40 4.24 -3.76
C LYS A 54 -20.71 2.77 -3.52
N ASN A 55 -19.69 1.98 -3.19
CA ASN A 55 -19.82 0.55 -2.90
C ASN A 55 -20.13 0.25 -1.43
N LYS A 56 -20.31 1.29 -0.59
CA LYS A 56 -20.59 1.17 0.86
C LYS A 56 -19.53 0.33 1.60
N ILE A 57 -18.28 0.54 1.25
CA ILE A 57 -17.13 -0.11 1.88
C ILE A 57 -16.62 0.83 2.99
N ASP A 58 -16.44 0.31 4.20
CA ASP A 58 -15.75 1.03 5.27
C ASP A 58 -14.26 1.10 4.94
N PHE A 59 -13.67 2.29 5.08
CA PHE A 59 -12.29 2.54 4.67
C PHE A 59 -11.57 3.43 5.67
N GLU A 60 -10.27 3.18 5.84
CA GLU A 60 -9.33 4.06 6.52
C GLU A 60 -8.38 4.70 5.51
N ILE A 61 -8.05 5.98 5.71
CA ILE A 61 -7.12 6.70 4.83
C ILE A 61 -5.74 6.75 5.47
N ILE A 62 -4.77 6.14 4.81
CA ILE A 62 -3.35 6.28 5.16
C ILE A 62 -2.75 7.44 4.35
N GLU A 63 -2.30 8.49 5.03
CA GLU A 63 -1.73 9.66 4.36
C GLU A 63 -0.32 9.40 3.81
N PRO A 64 0.04 9.98 2.64
CA PRO A 64 1.35 9.77 2.04
C PRO A 64 2.43 10.46 2.86
N ARG A 65 3.40 9.67 3.33
CA ARG A 65 4.55 10.19 4.08
C ARG A 65 5.56 10.85 3.15
N LYS A 66 5.59 12.18 3.14
CA LYS A 66 6.59 12.96 2.37
C LYS A 66 8.01 12.69 2.88
N ARG A 67 8.91 12.33 1.98
CA ARG A 67 10.34 12.15 2.30
C ARG A 67 10.98 13.51 2.58
N LYS A 68 11.71 13.61 3.69
CA LYS A 68 12.55 14.78 3.99
C LYS A 68 13.76 14.79 3.06
N ILE A 69 13.95 15.87 2.31
CA ILE A 69 15.14 16.08 1.48
C ILE A 69 16.26 16.62 2.38
N VAL A 70 17.32 15.84 2.53
CA VAL A 70 18.53 16.28 3.23
C VAL A 70 19.48 16.89 2.20
N LYS A 71 19.85 18.15 2.38
CA LYS A 71 20.91 18.77 1.59
C LYS A 71 22.22 18.10 1.97
N LYS A 72 22.85 17.43 1.01
CA LYS A 72 24.16 16.80 1.20
C LYS A 72 25.18 17.59 0.39
N SER A 73 26.26 18.04 1.03
CA SER A 73 27.41 18.58 0.33
C SER A 73 28.54 17.56 0.41
N TYR A 74 29.18 17.28 -0.73
CA TYR A 74 30.33 16.38 -0.77
C TYR A 74 31.55 17.00 -0.07
N ALA A 75 31.64 18.33 -0.03
CA ALA A 75 32.70 19.06 0.67
C ALA A 75 32.70 18.78 2.18
N ASP A 76 31.52 18.51 2.76
CA ASP A 76 31.38 18.16 4.19
C ASP A 76 32.16 16.90 4.56
N ASN A 77 32.50 16.04 3.58
CA ASN A 77 33.29 14.83 3.82
C ASN A 77 34.78 15.10 4.09
N PHE A 78 35.30 16.30 3.76
CA PHE A 78 36.74 16.65 3.82
C PHE A 78 37.07 17.75 4.82
N LEU A 79 36.09 18.22 5.61
CA LEU A 79 36.25 19.27 6.63
C LEU A 79 36.92 18.78 7.92
N LYS A 80 37.79 17.75 7.83
CA LYS A 80 38.49 17.13 8.95
C LYS A 80 39.99 17.38 8.89
#